data_AF-A0A6V7USR0-F1
#
_entry.id   AF-A0A6V7USR0-F1
#
_cell.length_a   1.000
_cell.length_b   1.000
_cell.length_c   1.000
_cell.angle_alpha   90.00
_cell.angle_beta   90.00
_cell.angle_gamma   90.00
#
_symmetry.space_group_name_H-M   'P 1'
#
loop_
_entity.id
_entity.type
_entity.pdbx_description
1 polymer ?
#
loop_
_entity_poly.entity_id
_entity_poly.type
_entity_poly.pdbx_seq_one_letter_code
_entity_poly.pdbx_strand_id
1 'polypeptide(L)' 'MKLGMMEIKMVLVHLLRSFELKRCWKTEVELNFSGQVVLNPETITIQLKSRQRI' A
#
# COMPACT_ATOMS: atom_id res chain seq x y z
N MET A 1 -20.70 -6.59 0.14
CA MET A 1 -19.59 -5.62 -0.02
C MET A 1 -18.82 -5.88 -1.33
N LYS A 2 -19.43 -5.67 -2.51
CA LYS A 2 -18.73 -5.91 -3.80
C LYS A 2 -18.00 -4.66 -4.30
N LEU A 3 -18.56 -3.48 -4.03
CA LEU A 3 -18.01 -2.19 -4.48
C LEU A 3 -16.64 -1.87 -3.86
N GLY A 4 -16.53 -1.86 -2.52
CA GLY A 4 -15.26 -1.52 -1.86
C GLY A 4 -14.09 -2.45 -2.23
N MET A 5 -14.35 -3.75 -2.43
CA MET A 5 -13.33 -4.69 -2.90
C MET A 5 -12.87 -4.38 -4.33
N MET A 6 -13.78 -3.91 -5.18
CA MET A 6 -13.46 -3.51 -6.56
C MET A 6 -12.67 -2.21 -6.59
N GLU A 7 -13.04 -1.22 -5.76
CA GLU A 7 -12.32 0.04 -5.61
C GLU A 7 -10.87 -0.19 -5.15
N ILE A 8 -10.69 -0.99 -4.09
CA ILE A 8 -9.35 -1.35 -3.58
C ILE A 8 -8.50 -2.00 -4.67
N LYS A 9 -9.07 -2.96 -5.42
CA LYS A 9 -8.36 -3.64 -6.51
C LYS A 9 -7.99 -2.68 -7.64
N MET A 10 -8.88 -1.79 -8.06
CA MET A 10 -8.59 -0.82 -9.13
C MET A 10 -7.45 0.12 -8.72
N VAL A 11 -7.48 0.64 -7.50
CA VAL A 11 -6.41 1.52 -6.97
C VAL A 11 -5.09 0.75 -6.88
N LEU A 12 -5.10 -0.48 -6.35
CA LEU A 12 -3.90 -1.29 -6.22
C LEU A 12 -3.28 -1.59 -7.59
N VAL A 13 -4.09 -1.97 -8.58
CA VAL A 13 -3.62 -2.22 -9.94
C VAL A 13 -3.02 -0.95 -10.55
N HIS A 14 -3.66 0.21 -10.38
CA HIS A 14 -3.13 1.47 -10.88
C HIS A 14 -1.76 1.80 -10.26
N LEU A 15 -1.63 1.66 -8.94
CA LEU A 15 -0.36 1.91 -8.23
C LEU A 15 0.75 0.97 -8.71
N LEU A 16 0.49 -0.33 -8.80
CA LEU A 16 1.50 -1.32 -9.21
C LEU A 16 1.93 -1.18 -10.68
N ARG A 17 1.03 -0.68 -11.53
CA ARG A 17 1.34 -0.38 -12.94
C ARG A 17 2.21 0.85 -13.10
N SER A 18 1.99 1.86 -12.26
CA SER A 18 2.67 3.16 -12.37
C SER A 18 3.95 3.23 -11.55
N PHE A 19 4.07 2.40 -10.50
CA PHE A 19 5.17 2.47 -9.54
C PHE A 19 5.75 1.09 -9.19
N GLU A 20 7.02 1.09 -8.84
CA GLU A 20 7.70 0.02 -8.14
C GLU A 20 7.77 0.40 -6.65
N LEU A 21 7.21 -0.44 -5.79
CA LEU A 21 7.18 -0.25 -4.34
C LEU A 21 8.53 -0.72 -3.75
N LYS A 22 9.27 0.17 -3.10
CA LYS A 22 10.54 -0.17 -2.43
C LYS A 22 10.48 0.16 -0.95
N ARG A 23 11.17 -0.66 -0.14
CA ARG A 23 11.45 -0.33 1.26
C ARG A 23 12.39 0.87 1.31
N CYS A 24 12.14 1.79 2.23
CA CYS A 24 13.05 2.87 2.56
C CYS A 24 13.53 2.73 4.01
N TRP A 25 14.45 3.59 4.42
CA TRP A 25 14.99 3.60 5.79
C TRP A 25 13.93 3.88 6.86
N LYS A 26 12.79 4.50 6.49
CA LYS A 26 11.63 4.72 7.37
C LYS A 26 10.59 3.60 7.30
N THR A 27 10.76 2.62 6.42
CA THR A 27 9.81 1.51 6.34
C THR A 27 10.01 0.62 7.55
N GLU A 28 8.99 0.56 8.42
CA GLU A 28 9.00 -0.33 9.57
C GLU A 28 9.11 -1.79 9.09
N VAL A 29 9.98 -2.57 9.76
CA VAL A 29 10.19 -3.99 9.45
C VAL A 29 9.04 -4.83 9.99
N GLU A 30 8.52 -4.45 11.15
CA GLU A 30 7.34 -5.02 11.78
C GLU A 30 6.20 -4.01 11.69
N LEU A 31 5.00 -4.48 11.36
CA LEU A 31 3.82 -3.64 11.26
C LEU A 31 3.16 -3.52 12.63
N ASN A 32 3.11 -2.30 13.16
CA ASN A 32 2.34 -2.00 14.36
C ASN A 32 0.87 -1.84 13.98
N PHE A 33 0.00 -2.67 14.57
CA PHE A 33 -1.44 -2.63 14.32
C PHE A 33 -2.16 -2.04 15.53
N SER A 34 -3.13 -1.18 15.24
CA SER A 34 -4.05 -0.64 16.24
C SER A 34 -5.50 -0.85 15.79
N GLY A 35 -6.41 -0.79 16.76
CA GLY A 35 -7.85 -0.94 16.54
C GLY A 35 -8.45 -2.20 17.17
N GLN A 36 -9.63 -2.05 17.76
CA GLN A 36 -10.34 -3.14 18.45
C GLN A 36 -11.31 -3.91 17.54
N VAL A 37 -11.88 -3.25 16.52
CA VAL A 37 -12.90 -3.82 15.63
C VAL A 37 -12.32 -4.15 14.24
N VAL A 38 -11.36 -3.34 13.77
CA VAL A 38 -10.63 -3.56 12.51
C VAL A 38 -9.15 -3.32 12.78
N LEU A 39 -8.32 -4.28 12.44
CA LEU A 39 -6.86 -4.18 12.57
C LEU A 39 -6.33 -3.28 11.45
N ASN A 40 -5.91 -2.07 11.82
CA ASN A 40 -5.30 -1.14 10.90
C ASN A 40 -3.83 -0.92 11.30
N PRO A 41 -2.90 -0.95 10.33
CA PRO A 41 -1.52 -0.57 10.61
C PRO A 41 -1.46 0.92 10.98
N GLU A 42 -0.69 1.28 12.00
CA GLU A 42 -0.59 2.66 12.48
C GLU A 42 0.07 3.58 11.45
N THR A 43 1.21 3.17 10.89
CA THR A 43 1.90 3.93 9.85
C THR A 43 2.60 2.98 8.89
N ILE A 44 2.44 3.21 7.58
CA ILE A 44 3.18 2.49 6.54
C ILE A 44 3.89 3.51 5.65
N THR A 45 5.21 3.59 5.80
CA THR A 45 6.05 4.44 4.93
C THR A 45 6.75 3.56 3.89
N ILE A 46 6.55 3.85 2.61
CA ILE A 46 7.21 3.16 1.50
C ILE A 46 7.72 4.17 0.47
N GLN A 47 8.76 3.79 -0.27
CA GLN A 47 9.25 4.59 -1.39
C GLN A 47 8.60 4.14 -2.69
N LEU A 48 8.03 5.10 -3.42
CA LEU A 48 7.49 4.86 -4.75
C LEU A 48 8.53 5.26 -5.80
N LYS A 49 8.98 4.31 -6.61
CA LYS A 49 9.79 4.60 -7.79
C LYS A 49 8.89 4.56 -9.02
N SER A 50 8.84 5.64 -9.80
CA SER A 50 8.08 5.66 -11.05
C SER A 50 8.56 4.56 -12.00
N ARG A 51 7.62 3.77 -12.50
CA ARG A 51 7.86 2.76 -13.52
C ARG A 51 7.75 3.46 -14.88
N GLN A 52 8.88 3.86 -15.45
CA GLN A 52 8.91 4.35 -16.83
C GLN A 52 8.44 3.21 -17.74
N ARG A 53 7.38 3.45 -18.52
CA ARG A 53 6.97 2.57 -19.62
C ARG A 53 8.03 2.72 -20.70
N ILE A 54 8.81 1.65 -20.92
CA ILE A 54 9.52 1.44 -22.19
C ILE A 54 8.47 1.11 -23.25
#